data_AF-A0A959YZN1-F1
#
_entry.id   AF-A0A959YZN1-F1
#
_cell.length_a   1.000
_cell.length_b   1.000
_cell.length_c   1.000
_cell.angle_alpha   90.00
_cell.angle_beta   90.00
_cell.angle_gamma   90.00
#
_symmetry.space_group_name_H-M   'P 1'
#
loop_
_entity.id
_entity.type
_entity.pdbx_description
1 polymer ?
#
loop_
_entity_poly.entity_id
_entity_poly.type
_entity_poly.pdbx_seq_one_letter_code
_entity_poly.pdbx_strand_id
1 'polypeptide(L)'
;HVEEPEAEQDKVTHFLDEEVSSRADDTMHPGTVQEGQSYDRVDPARHQANVEARQAKMREVHLKLRTPNGLSDLEREPAYKRKQVTLNDGPHSQDTGVSRYTLNEEVDEHGERKVELRRNNPYLHDNVD
;
A
#
# COMPACT_ATOMS: atom_id res chain seq x y z
N HIS A 1 -48.20 24.26 21.25
CA HIS A 1 -47.05 23.40 20.93
C HIS A 1 -47.59 22.40 19.93
N VAL A 2 -47.24 22.55 18.66
CA VAL A 2 -47.66 21.65 17.58
C VAL A 2 -46.44 20.81 17.28
N GLU A 3 -46.54 19.49 17.52
CA GLU A 3 -45.51 18.51 17.18
C GLU A 3 -45.60 18.22 15.68
N GLU A 4 -44.50 18.49 14.97
CA GLU A 4 -44.30 18.03 13.59
C GLU A 4 -43.88 16.54 13.60
N PRO A 5 -44.38 15.69 12.69
CA PRO A 5 -43.88 14.32 12.58
C PRO A 5 -42.56 14.28 11.79
N GLU A 6 -41.52 13.70 12.39
CA GLU A 6 -40.24 13.42 11.73
C GLU A 6 -40.44 12.41 10.59
N ALA A 7 -39.94 12.76 9.40
CA ALA A 7 -40.00 11.91 8.22
C ALA A 7 -39.02 10.73 8.35
N GLU A 8 -39.58 9.53 8.46
CA GLU A 8 -38.84 8.26 8.47
C GLU A 8 -38.22 8.04 7.07
N GLN A 9 -36.89 8.08 6.99
CA GLN A 9 -36.17 7.83 5.74
C GLN A 9 -36.06 6.32 5.51
N ASP A 10 -36.79 5.82 4.51
CA ASP A 10 -36.73 4.42 4.07
C ASP A 10 -35.29 4.02 3.70
N LYS A 11 -34.71 3.13 4.50
CA LYS A 11 -33.36 2.60 4.27
C LYS A 11 -33.40 1.55 3.17
N VAL A 12 -33.12 1.95 1.94
CA VAL A 12 -33.00 1.04 0.80
C VAL A 12 -31.70 0.23 0.92
N THR A 13 -31.83 -1.06 1.22
CA THR A 13 -30.72 -2.03 1.18
C THR A 13 -30.77 -2.83 -0.12
N HIS A 14 -29.77 -2.68 -0.97
CA HIS A 14 -29.61 -3.49 -2.18
C HIS A 14 -28.89 -4.80 -1.86
N PHE A 15 -29.47 -5.93 -2.25
CA PHE A 15 -28.88 -7.27 -2.18
C PHE A 15 -28.42 -7.69 -3.59
N LEU A 16 -27.24 -8.31 -3.70
CA LEU A 16 -26.58 -8.63 -4.97
C LEU A 16 -27.26 -9.74 -5.82
N ASP A 17 -28.34 -10.34 -5.35
CA ASP A 17 -28.99 -11.48 -6.01
C ASP A 17 -30.19 -11.08 -6.89
N GLU A 18 -30.35 -9.79 -7.20
CA GLU A 18 -31.41 -9.33 -8.11
C GLU A 18 -30.92 -9.41 -9.57
N GLU A 19 -31.17 -10.55 -10.22
CA GLU A 19 -30.97 -10.71 -11.66
C GLU A 19 -31.84 -9.70 -12.42
N VAL A 20 -31.20 -8.70 -13.02
CA VAL A 20 -31.85 -7.80 -13.96
C VAL A 20 -32.17 -8.57 -15.24
N SER A 21 -33.42 -9.04 -15.35
CA SER A 21 -34.00 -9.46 -16.63
C SER A 21 -34.16 -8.24 -17.55
N SER A 22 -33.06 -7.76 -18.12
CA SER A 22 -33.08 -6.71 -19.15
C SER A 22 -33.46 -7.31 -20.50
N ARG A 23 -34.76 -7.23 -20.79
CA ARG A 23 -35.40 -6.91 -22.07
C ARG A 23 -34.48 -6.95 -23.30
N ALA A 24 -34.80 -7.88 -24.20
CA ALA A 24 -34.20 -8.05 -25.51
C ALA A 24 -34.16 -6.73 -26.31
N ASP A 25 -32.96 -6.36 -26.76
CA ASP A 25 -32.79 -5.65 -28.03
C ASP A 25 -31.52 -6.14 -28.74
N ASP A 26 -31.67 -6.32 -30.03
CA ASP A 26 -30.79 -6.99 -30.98
C ASP A 26 -29.59 -6.11 -31.37
N THR A 27 -28.37 -6.56 -31.09
CA THR A 27 -27.15 -6.13 -31.81
C THR A 27 -26.12 -7.26 -31.73
N MET A 28 -26.06 -8.06 -32.80
CA MET A 28 -25.07 -9.10 -33.04
C MET A 28 -23.65 -8.50 -33.13
N HIS A 29 -22.78 -8.79 -32.15
CA HIS A 29 -21.33 -8.63 -32.30
C HIS A 29 -20.69 -9.97 -32.68
N PRO A 30 -20.11 -10.12 -33.89
CA PRO A 30 -19.32 -11.29 -34.24
C PRO A 30 -17.88 -11.07 -33.76
N GLY A 31 -17.52 -11.75 -32.67
CA GLY A 31 -16.18 -11.63 -32.10
C GLY A 31 -15.90 -12.78 -31.14
N THR A 32 -15.57 -13.94 -31.70
CA THR A 32 -14.86 -14.99 -30.97
C THR A 32 -13.56 -14.42 -30.39
N VAL A 33 -13.52 -14.24 -29.07
CA VAL A 33 -12.30 -14.30 -28.28
C VAL A 33 -12.57 -15.26 -27.14
N GLN A 34 -11.87 -16.39 -27.15
CA GLN A 34 -11.84 -17.34 -26.06
C GLN A 34 -11.09 -16.68 -24.90
N GLU A 35 -11.79 -16.22 -23.87
CA GLU A 35 -11.17 -15.83 -22.61
C GLU A 35 -11.61 -16.80 -21.52
N GLY A 36 -10.82 -17.85 -21.36
CA GLY A 36 -10.75 -18.61 -20.13
C GLY A 36 -10.10 -17.73 -19.05
N GLN A 37 -10.89 -16.87 -18.44
CA GLN A 37 -10.58 -16.31 -17.12
C GLN A 37 -11.55 -16.95 -16.13
N SER A 38 -11.11 -18.05 -15.51
CA SER A 38 -11.71 -18.53 -14.28
C SER A 38 -11.45 -17.47 -13.23
N TYR A 39 -12.41 -16.57 -13.03
CA TYR A 39 -12.52 -15.81 -11.80
C TYR A 39 -12.52 -16.85 -10.68
N ASP A 40 -11.43 -16.90 -9.90
CA ASP A 40 -11.39 -17.68 -8.68
C ASP A 40 -12.51 -17.13 -7.80
N ARG A 41 -13.67 -17.80 -7.85
CA ARG A 41 -14.82 -17.51 -7.01
C ARG A 41 -14.35 -17.81 -5.60
N VAL A 42 -13.92 -16.78 -4.88
CA VAL A 42 -13.45 -16.92 -3.51
C VAL A 42 -14.60 -17.51 -2.72
N ASP A 43 -14.42 -18.76 -2.27
CA ASP A 43 -15.38 -19.46 -1.44
C ASP A 43 -15.72 -18.55 -0.23
N PRO A 44 -17.00 -18.14 -0.05
CA PRO A 44 -17.40 -17.23 1.02
C PRO A 44 -16.94 -17.69 2.41
N ALA A 45 -16.89 -19.01 2.66
CA ALA A 45 -16.41 -19.56 3.91
C ALA A 45 -14.91 -19.33 4.11
N ARG A 46 -14.12 -19.48 3.04
CA ARG A 46 -12.67 -19.17 3.07
C ARG A 46 -12.42 -17.68 3.28
N HIS A 47 -13.24 -16.82 2.67
CA HIS A 47 -13.14 -15.38 2.87
C HIS A 47 -13.39 -14.99 4.34
N GLN A 48 -14.46 -15.50 4.95
CA GLN A 48 -14.78 -15.27 6.36
C GLN A 48 -13.65 -15.76 7.28
N ALA A 49 -13.16 -16.98 7.08
CA ALA A 49 -12.04 -17.52 7.85
C ALA A 49 -10.78 -16.66 7.76
N ASN A 50 -10.45 -16.15 6.56
CA ASN A 50 -9.31 -15.26 6.37
C ASN A 50 -9.50 -13.91 7.07
N VAL A 51 -10.72 -13.36 7.03
CA VAL A 51 -11.07 -12.10 7.72
C VAL A 51 -10.93 -12.28 9.23
N GLU A 52 -11.45 -13.37 9.80
CA GLU A 52 -11.34 -13.67 11.23
C GLU A 52 -9.89 -13.87 11.66
N ALA A 53 -9.10 -14.63 10.90
CA ALA A 53 -7.68 -14.84 11.16
C ALA A 53 -6.90 -13.51 11.15
N ARG A 54 -7.21 -12.64 10.19
CA ARG A 54 -6.62 -11.28 10.13
C ARG A 54 -7.01 -10.46 11.36
N GLN A 55 -8.28 -10.45 11.75
CA GLN A 55 -8.74 -9.70 12.93
C GLN A 55 -8.09 -10.21 14.22
N ALA A 56 -7.98 -11.53 14.38
CA ALA A 56 -7.31 -12.14 15.53
C ALA A 56 -5.84 -11.70 15.62
N LYS A 57 -5.10 -11.78 14.49
CA LYS A 57 -3.71 -11.31 14.42
C LYS A 57 -3.59 -9.82 14.73
N MET A 58 -4.47 -8.99 14.20
CA MET A 58 -4.47 -7.54 14.48
C MET A 58 -4.69 -7.26 15.97
N ARG A 59 -5.64 -7.95 16.61
CA ARG A 59 -5.90 -7.83 18.05
C ARG A 59 -4.69 -8.23 18.88
N GLU A 60 -4.05 -9.34 18.53
CA GLU A 60 -2.84 -9.82 19.21
C GLU A 60 -1.69 -8.81 19.11
N VAL A 61 -1.42 -8.30 17.91
CA VAL A 61 -0.37 -7.30 17.68
C VAL A 61 -0.67 -6.01 18.45
N HIS A 62 -1.91 -5.52 18.41
CA HIS A 62 -2.31 -4.33 19.15
C HIS A 62 -2.13 -4.51 20.68
N LEU A 63 -2.51 -5.68 21.22
CA LEU A 63 -2.32 -5.97 22.64
C LEU A 63 -0.83 -5.97 23.02
N LYS A 64 0.00 -6.66 22.25
CA LYS A 64 1.46 -6.72 22.47
C LYS A 64 2.11 -5.33 22.46
N LEU A 65 1.70 -4.46 21.53
CA LEU A 65 2.24 -3.10 21.40
C LEU A 65 1.74 -2.13 22.48
N ARG A 66 0.51 -2.32 23.00
CA ARG A 66 -0.10 -1.40 23.96
C ARG A 66 0.25 -1.72 25.41
N THR A 67 0.70 -2.93 25.71
CA THR A 67 1.17 -3.31 27.05
C THR A 67 2.65 -2.96 27.24
N PRO A 68 3.05 -2.37 28.37
CA PRO A 68 4.45 -2.03 28.64
C PRO A 68 5.36 -3.27 28.63
N ASN A 69 4.87 -4.40 29.13
CA ASN A 69 5.61 -5.66 29.12
C ASN A 69 5.82 -6.19 27.69
N GLY A 70 4.76 -6.24 26.87
CA GLY A 70 4.87 -6.71 25.48
C GLY A 70 5.73 -5.81 24.60
N LEU A 71 5.73 -4.50 24.87
CA LEU A 71 6.63 -3.55 24.20
C LEU A 71 8.09 -3.76 24.64
N SER A 72 8.34 -3.96 25.93
CA SER A 72 9.69 -4.21 26.46
C SER A 72 10.33 -5.47 25.86
N ASP A 73 9.54 -6.53 25.67
CA ASP A 73 10.00 -7.76 25.01
C ASP A 73 10.40 -7.52 23.54
N LEU A 74 9.71 -6.60 22.85
CA LEU A 74 10.00 -6.19 21.48
C LEU A 74 11.21 -5.24 21.37
N GLU A 75 11.59 -4.56 22.45
CA GLU A 75 12.71 -3.61 22.46
C GLU A 75 14.04 -4.24 22.93
N ARG A 76 13.98 -5.37 23.62
CA ARG A 76 15.16 -6.06 24.16
C ARG A 76 16.16 -6.50 23.09
N GLU A 77 15.68 -6.81 21.89
CA GLU A 77 16.49 -7.20 20.74
C GLU A 77 16.16 -6.38 19.50
N PRO A 78 17.16 -6.02 18.68
CA PRO A 78 16.93 -5.25 17.47
C PRO A 78 16.10 -6.03 16.45
N ALA A 79 15.38 -5.28 15.59
CA ALA A 79 14.40 -5.86 14.67
C ALA A 79 14.99 -6.91 13.72
N TYR A 80 16.24 -6.76 13.27
CA TYR A 80 16.89 -7.73 12.38
C TYR A 80 17.09 -9.08 13.07
N LYS A 81 17.46 -9.10 14.36
CA LYS A 81 17.57 -10.35 15.15
C LYS A 81 16.20 -10.96 15.38
N ARG A 82 15.22 -10.17 15.82
CA ARG A 82 13.84 -10.63 16.06
C ARG A 82 13.20 -11.23 14.80
N LYS A 83 13.47 -10.67 13.62
CA LYS A 83 12.96 -11.16 12.34
C LYS A 83 13.85 -12.23 11.68
N GLN A 84 14.93 -12.67 12.33
CA GLN A 84 15.91 -13.61 11.78
C GLN A 84 16.45 -13.15 10.40
N VAL A 85 16.60 -11.83 10.23
CA VAL A 85 17.17 -11.22 9.02
C VAL A 85 18.69 -11.17 9.18
N THR A 86 19.37 -11.90 8.30
CA THR A 86 20.83 -11.87 8.19
C THR A 86 21.26 -10.60 7.47
N LEU A 87 22.03 -9.74 8.16
CA LEU A 87 22.67 -8.59 7.55
C LEU A 87 23.99 -9.07 6.93
N ASN A 88 24.15 -8.86 5.63
CA ASN A 88 25.45 -9.05 4.98
C ASN A 88 26.31 -7.83 5.29
N ASP A 89 27.57 -8.06 5.67
CA ASP A 89 28.54 -6.99 5.81
C ASP A 89 28.94 -6.52 4.41
N GLY A 90 28.28 -5.47 3.94
CA GLY A 90 28.59 -4.82 2.67
C GLY A 90 29.80 -3.89 2.83
N PRO A 91 30.41 -3.46 1.71
CA PRO A 91 31.44 -2.43 1.77
C PRO A 91 30.90 -1.22 2.52
N HIS A 92 31.68 -0.68 3.46
CA HIS A 92 31.23 0.49 4.20
C HIS A 92 31.03 1.65 3.21
N SER A 93 30.09 2.54 3.52
CA SER A 93 29.86 3.72 2.69
C SER A 93 31.10 4.62 2.58
N GLN A 94 32.06 4.48 3.51
CA GLN A 94 33.37 5.12 3.46
C GLN A 94 34.34 4.48 2.46
N ASP A 95 34.19 3.18 2.18
CA ASP A 95 35.01 2.45 1.21
C ASP A 95 34.52 2.67 -0.23
N THR A 96 33.28 3.12 -0.38
CA THR A 96 32.67 3.40 -1.69
C THR A 96 32.83 4.87 -2.04
N GLY A 97 33.64 5.19 -3.05
CA GLY A 97 33.91 6.57 -3.51
C GLY A 97 32.74 7.29 -4.18
N VAL A 98 31.49 6.83 -3.98
CA VAL A 98 30.30 7.45 -4.55
C VAL A 98 29.97 8.69 -3.72
N SER A 99 30.33 9.86 -4.24
CA SER A 99 29.99 11.15 -3.63
C SER A 99 28.48 11.36 -3.67
N ARG A 100 27.90 11.71 -2.51
CA ARG A 100 26.50 12.18 -2.42
C ARG A 100 26.28 13.56 -3.05
N TYR A 101 27.37 14.24 -3.41
CA TYR A 101 27.32 15.57 -3.99
C TYR A 101 27.52 15.49 -5.50
N THR A 102 26.73 16.29 -6.22
CA THR A 102 26.88 16.50 -7.67
C THR A 102 27.50 17.88 -7.90
N LEU A 103 28.49 17.94 -8.78
CA LEU A 103 29.07 19.19 -9.26
C LEU A 103 28.16 19.76 -10.35
N ASN A 104 27.62 20.96 -10.13
CA ASN A 104 26.82 21.67 -11.12
C ASN A 104 27.59 22.91 -11.59
N GLU A 105 27.65 23.12 -12.90
CA GLU A 105 28.26 24.31 -13.52
C GLU A 105 27.13 25.10 -14.18
N GLU A 106 26.81 26.25 -13.62
CA GLU A 106 25.84 27.19 -14.16
C GLU A 106 26.60 28.36 -14.81
N VAL A 107 26.20 28.73 -16.02
CA VAL A 107 26.74 29.89 -16.73
C VAL A 107 25.71 30.99 -16.65
N ASP A 108 26.07 32.12 -16.06
CA ASP A 108 25.16 33.27 -15.99
C ASP A 108 25.05 33.99 -17.34
N GLU A 109 24.11 34.94 -17.45
CA GLU A 109 23.90 35.74 -18.67
C GLU A 109 25.12 36.61 -19.04
N HIS A 110 26.10 36.73 -18.14
CA HIS A 110 27.34 37.47 -18.33
C HIS A 110 28.53 36.57 -18.70
N GLY A 111 28.33 35.26 -18.79
CA GLY A 111 29.34 34.28 -19.18
C GLY A 111 30.28 33.82 -18.06
N GLU A 112 30.00 34.20 -16.81
CA GLU A 112 30.75 33.76 -15.64
C GLU A 112 30.31 32.34 -15.24
N ARG A 113 31.28 31.46 -14.99
CA ARG A 113 31.04 30.06 -14.64
C ARG A 113 30.96 29.92 -13.14
N LYS A 114 29.77 29.66 -12.61
CA LYS A 114 29.53 29.39 -11.20
C LYS A 114 29.53 27.89 -10.95
N VAL A 115 30.49 27.42 -10.18
CA VAL A 115 30.58 26.02 -9.77
C VAL A 115 29.90 25.85 -8.40
N GLU A 116 28.80 25.10 -8.37
CA GLU A 116 28.06 24.80 -7.15
C GLU A 116 28.10 23.30 -6.84
N LEU A 117 28.33 22.97 -5.56
CA LEU A 117 28.23 21.60 -5.09
C LEU A 117 26.83 21.38 -4.49
N ARG A 118 26.01 20.55 -5.14
CA ARG A 118 24.63 20.27 -4.68
C ARG A 118 24.53 18.88 -4.06
N ARG A 119 23.86 18.79 -2.90
CA ARG A 119 23.58 17.51 -2.20
C ARG A 119 22.46 16.68 -2.84
N ASN A 120 21.65 17.31 -3.69
CA ASN A 120 20.44 16.73 -4.24
C ASN A 120 20.68 16.51 -5.74
N ASN A 121 21.04 15.29 -6.14
CA ASN A 121 21.14 14.92 -7.55
C ASN A 121 19.73 14.65 -8.10
N PRO A 122 19.19 15.45 -9.03
CA PRO A 122 17.84 15.23 -9.56
C PRO A 122 17.72 13.96 -10.44
N TYR A 123 18.84 13.36 -10.87
CA TYR A 123 18.87 12.14 -11.67
C TYR A 123 18.96 10.86 -10.83
N LEU A 124 19.20 10.98 -9.52
CA LEU A 124 19.14 9.85 -8.62
C LEU A 124 17.72 9.81 -8.05
N HIS A 125 16.84 9.12 -8.77
CA HIS A 125 15.53 8.77 -8.24
C HIS A 125 15.77 7.92 -7.00
N ASP A 126 15.25 8.40 -5.88
CA ASP A 126 15.22 7.71 -4.60
C ASP A 126 14.33 6.47 -4.76
N ASN A 127 14.86 5.46 -5.45
CA ASN A 127 14.19 4.19 -5.66
C ASN A 127 14.35 3.40 -4.36
N VAL A 128 13.47 3.74 -3.41
CA VAL A 128 13.31 3.02 -2.16
C VAL A 128 12.01 2.22 -2.27
N ASP A 129 12.14 0.90 -2.46
CA ASP A 129 11.07 -0.10 -2.28
C ASP A 129 10.68 -0.25 -0.79
#